data_AF-A0A927XNI1-F1
#
_entry.id   AF-A0A927XNI1-F1
#
_cell.length_a   1.000
_cell.length_b   1.000
_cell.length_c   1.000
_cell.angle_alpha   90.00
_cell.angle_beta   90.00
_cell.angle_gamma   90.00
#
_symmetry.space_group_name_H-M   'P 1'
#
loop_
_entity.id
_entity.type
_entity.pdbx_description
1 polymer ?
#
loop_
_entity_poly.entity_id
_entity_poly.type
_entity_poly.pdbx_seq_one_letter_code
_entity_poly.pdbx_strand_id
1 'polypeptide(L)'
;MAKRIFRNVVLTAIIAVLLTNFLTVFTMYNAYEESITQELRQEAEYVTHALESSADQVSYLKGLATNNRITLIENDGMVIFDNAAKVSIMENHINRPEVVMALENGWGESTRTSDTVSEVTLYYAQRMTDGRILRIANTRSSIVGTFAGVLPMIIGMLALVVLLSLINARRAAKRIVAPINTLNLEKPLENEAYDELAPLLTRMDRQHSQINKHVKELQTARSELAAIMDNMREGMIY
;
A
#
# COMPACT_ATOMS: atom_id res chain seq x y z
N MET A 1 -13.96 -20.07 16.21
CA MET A 1 -13.97 -18.58 16.17
C MET A 1 -12.58 -17.97 15.93
N ALA A 2 -11.54 -18.34 16.70
CA ALA A 2 -10.19 -17.77 16.58
C ALA A 2 -9.60 -17.77 15.14
N LYS A 3 -9.73 -18.86 14.40
CA LYS A 3 -9.26 -18.95 12.99
C LYS A 3 -9.96 -17.96 12.05
N ARG A 4 -11.26 -17.67 12.28
CA ARG A 4 -12.06 -16.73 11.49
C ARG A 4 -11.68 -15.28 11.81
N ILE A 5 -11.49 -14.96 13.10
CA ILE A 5 -11.01 -13.65 13.56
C ILE A 5 -9.62 -13.38 13.00
N PHE A 6 -8.70 -14.34 13.14
CA PHE A 6 -7.34 -14.23 12.60
C PHE A 6 -7.32 -13.98 11.09
N ARG A 7 -8.08 -14.79 10.33
CA ARG A 7 -8.16 -14.64 8.87
C ARG A 7 -8.68 -13.26 8.48
N ASN A 8 -9.71 -12.76 9.15
CA ASN A 8 -10.28 -11.46 8.86
C ASN A 8 -9.29 -10.33 9.18
N VAL A 9 -8.60 -10.36 10.33
CA VAL A 9 -7.58 -9.36 10.71
C VAL A 9 -6.43 -9.32 9.71
N VAL A 10 -5.93 -10.49 9.29
CA VAL A 10 -4.87 -10.59 8.30
C VAL A 10 -5.33 -10.05 6.94
N LEU A 11 -6.52 -10.44 6.48
CA LEU A 11 -7.08 -9.95 5.21
C LEU A 11 -7.24 -8.43 5.22
N THR A 12 -7.81 -7.86 6.29
CA THR A 12 -7.97 -6.42 6.41
C THR A 12 -6.63 -5.69 6.42
N ALA A 13 -5.62 -6.24 7.10
CA ALA A 13 -4.28 -5.65 7.14
C ALA A 13 -3.58 -5.71 5.77
N ILE A 14 -3.69 -6.83 5.05
CA ILE A 14 -3.16 -6.97 3.69
C ILE A 14 -3.83 -5.97 2.75
N ILE A 15 -5.16 -5.89 2.77
CA ILE A 15 -5.92 -4.95 1.94
C ILE A 15 -5.52 -3.51 2.25
N ALA A 16 -5.41 -3.15 3.52
CA ALA A 16 -4.97 -1.82 3.93
C ALA A 16 -3.57 -1.49 3.40
N VAL A 17 -2.59 -2.40 3.57
CA VAL A 17 -1.22 -2.21 3.06
C VAL A 17 -1.20 -2.05 1.55
N LEU A 18 -1.92 -2.90 0.80
CA LEU A 18 -1.96 -2.82 -0.66
C LEU A 18 -2.62 -1.52 -1.13
N LEU A 19 -3.74 -1.13 -0.52
CA LEU A 19 -4.45 0.09 -0.87
C LEU A 19 -3.62 1.33 -0.57
N THR A 20 -2.96 1.39 0.58
CA THR A 20 -2.07 2.51 0.94
C THR A 20 -0.88 2.58 -0.02
N ASN A 21 -0.22 1.46 -0.31
CA ASN A 21 0.89 1.46 -1.27
C ASN A 21 0.45 1.90 -2.67
N PHE A 22 -0.69 1.41 -3.15
CA PHE A 22 -1.24 1.82 -4.44
C PHE A 22 -1.50 3.33 -4.48
N LEU A 23 -2.15 3.87 -3.46
CA LEU A 23 -2.46 5.29 -3.39
C LEU A 23 -1.19 6.15 -3.32
N THR A 24 -0.20 5.73 -2.53
CA THR A 24 1.09 6.42 -2.41
C THR A 24 1.86 6.43 -3.74
N VAL A 25 1.94 5.29 -4.44
CA VAL A 25 2.62 5.21 -5.74
C VAL A 25 1.90 6.08 -6.76
N PHE A 26 0.57 6.04 -6.80
CA PHE A 26 -0.23 6.84 -7.73
C PHE A 26 -0.05 8.34 -7.51
N THR A 27 -0.13 8.83 -6.27
CA THR A 27 0.03 10.26 -5.97
C THR A 27 1.46 10.73 -6.18
N MET A 28 2.46 9.95 -5.76
CA MET A 28 3.88 10.27 -6.00
C MET A 28 4.18 10.36 -7.50
N TYR A 29 3.71 9.41 -8.30
CA TYR A 29 3.98 9.39 -9.74
C TYR A 29 3.48 10.66 -10.43
N ASN A 30 2.21 11.04 -10.18
CA ASN A 30 1.63 12.24 -10.78
C ASN A 30 2.36 13.52 -10.35
N ALA A 31 2.73 13.62 -9.07
CA ALA A 31 3.50 14.77 -8.58
C ALA A 31 4.94 14.81 -9.15
N TYR A 32 5.52 13.65 -9.46
CA TYR A 32 6.89 13.53 -9.92
C TYR A 32 7.06 13.94 -11.38
N GLU A 33 6.11 13.57 -12.26
CA GLU A 33 6.16 13.94 -13.68
C GLU A 33 6.09 15.46 -13.87
N GLU A 34 5.15 16.13 -13.20
CA GLU A 34 5.03 17.59 -13.23
C GLU A 34 6.29 18.28 -12.68
N SER A 35 6.86 17.76 -11.58
CA SER A 35 8.09 18.29 -11.01
C SER A 35 9.29 18.18 -11.96
N ILE A 36 9.42 17.07 -12.71
CA ILE A 36 10.51 16.91 -13.68
C ILE A 36 10.33 17.86 -14.84
N THR A 37 9.12 18.00 -15.38
CA THR A 37 8.88 18.94 -16.49
C THR A 37 9.24 20.37 -16.09
N GLN A 38 8.90 20.79 -14.86
CA GLN A 38 9.31 22.09 -14.33
C GLN A 38 10.83 22.21 -14.18
N GLU A 39 11.51 21.16 -13.71
CA GLU A 39 12.98 21.10 -13.62
C GLU A 39 13.63 21.26 -15.00
N LEU A 40 13.14 20.52 -16.00
CA LEU A 40 13.61 20.60 -17.39
C LEU A 40 13.42 21.99 -17.99
N ARG A 41 12.27 22.62 -17.70
CA ARG A 41 11.99 23.99 -18.13
C ARG A 41 12.97 24.99 -17.53
N GLN A 42 13.21 24.91 -16.22
CA GLN A 42 14.15 25.80 -15.53
C GLN A 42 15.57 25.61 -16.04
N GLU A 43 16.00 24.35 -16.21
CA GLU A 43 17.32 24.05 -16.78
C GLU A 43 17.43 24.59 -18.21
N ALA A 44 16.41 24.42 -19.04
CA ALA A 44 16.39 24.94 -20.40
C ALA A 44 16.47 26.46 -20.44
N GLU A 45 15.80 27.16 -19.53
CA GLU A 45 15.86 28.61 -19.42
C GLU A 45 17.27 29.09 -19.02
N TYR A 46 17.87 28.48 -18.00
CA TYR A 46 19.23 28.82 -17.55
C TYR A 46 20.28 28.52 -18.62
N VAL A 47 20.20 27.34 -19.26
CA VAL A 47 21.14 26.95 -20.31
C VAL A 47 20.96 27.83 -21.53
N THR A 48 19.72 28.15 -21.93
CA THR A 48 19.46 29.06 -23.06
C THR A 48 20.08 30.44 -22.81
N HIS A 49 19.84 31.05 -21.65
CA HIS A 49 20.45 32.34 -21.32
C HIS A 49 21.99 32.30 -21.28
N ALA A 50 22.58 31.21 -20.79
CA ALA A 50 24.03 31.05 -20.81
C ALA A 50 24.58 30.86 -22.24
N LEU A 51 23.85 30.18 -23.12
CA LEU A 51 24.24 29.99 -24.52
C LEU A 51 24.13 31.27 -25.34
N GLU A 52 23.10 32.08 -25.10
CA GLU A 52 22.92 33.37 -25.78
C GLU A 52 24.00 34.39 -25.41
N SER A 53 24.60 34.23 -24.23
CA SER A 53 25.73 35.06 -23.78
C SER A 53 27.11 34.48 -24.10
N SER A 54 27.18 33.22 -24.58
CA SER A 54 28.45 32.55 -24.88
C SER A 54 28.92 32.85 -26.32
N ALA A 55 30.21 33.14 -26.47
CA ALA A 55 30.84 33.28 -27.79
C ALA A 55 31.00 31.93 -28.53
N ASP A 56 31.15 30.83 -27.79
CA ASP A 56 31.19 29.47 -28.34
C ASP A 56 30.24 28.57 -27.54
N GLN A 57 29.07 28.36 -28.13
CA GLN A 57 28.00 27.57 -27.53
C GLN A 57 28.32 26.08 -27.47
N VAL A 58 29.01 25.54 -28.46
CA VAL A 58 29.33 24.10 -28.48
C VAL A 58 30.37 23.79 -27.41
N SER A 59 31.38 24.65 -27.23
CA SER A 59 32.35 24.50 -26.15
C SER A 59 31.72 24.67 -24.77
N TYR A 60 30.78 25.60 -24.61
CA TYR A 60 30.00 25.74 -23.37
C TYR A 60 29.24 24.45 -23.03
N LEU A 61 28.50 23.90 -23.99
CA LEU A 61 27.72 22.67 -23.78
C LEU A 61 28.59 21.45 -23.47
N LYS A 62 29.81 21.37 -24.02
CA LYS A 62 30.76 20.31 -23.68
C LYS A 62 31.27 20.39 -22.23
N GLY A 63 31.33 21.60 -21.67
CA GLY A 63 31.76 21.84 -20.28
C GLY A 63 30.62 21.78 -19.26
N LEU A 64 29.36 21.68 -19.71
CA LEU A 64 28.19 21.70 -18.86
C LEU A 64 28.04 20.39 -18.09
N ALA A 65 28.10 20.47 -16.77
CA ALA A 65 27.84 19.34 -15.88
C ALA A 65 26.33 19.14 -15.71
N THR A 66 25.75 18.22 -16.47
CA THR A 66 24.35 17.83 -16.35
C THR A 66 24.21 16.31 -16.47
N ASN A 67 23.18 15.77 -15.81
CA ASN A 67 22.76 14.38 -15.99
C ASN A 67 21.71 14.25 -17.10
N ASN A 68 21.20 15.37 -17.61
CA ASN A 68 20.21 15.40 -18.67
C ASN A 68 20.90 15.38 -20.04
N ARG A 69 20.23 14.76 -21.00
CA ARG A 69 20.69 14.78 -22.39
C ARG A 69 20.31 16.12 -22.99
N ILE A 70 21.30 16.84 -23.49
CA ILE A 70 21.14 18.13 -24.13
C ILE A 70 21.43 17.96 -25.62
N THR A 71 20.51 18.46 -26.44
CA THR A 71 20.63 18.50 -27.90
C THR A 71 20.43 19.95 -28.34
N LEU A 72 21.34 20.45 -29.19
CA LEU A 72 21.18 21.74 -29.85
C LEU A 72 20.82 21.50 -31.32
N ILE A 73 19.75 22.15 -31.76
CA ILE A 73 19.09 21.88 -33.05
C ILE A 73 18.95 23.20 -33.81
N GLU A 74 19.26 23.18 -35.11
CA GLU A 74 19.04 24.29 -36.03
C GLU A 74 17.54 24.47 -36.36
N ASN A 75 17.19 25.63 -36.92
CA ASN A 75 15.80 25.96 -37.28
C ASN A 75 15.22 25.02 -38.37
N ASP A 76 16.07 24.35 -39.15
CA ASP A 76 15.69 23.33 -40.12
C ASP A 76 15.62 21.90 -39.53
N GLY A 77 15.82 21.78 -38.22
CA GLY A 77 15.80 20.52 -37.46
C GLY A 77 17.11 19.73 -37.50
N MET A 78 18.17 20.23 -38.12
CA MET A 78 19.48 19.59 -38.09
C MET A 78 20.08 19.65 -36.68
N VAL A 79 20.51 18.51 -36.15
CA VAL A 79 21.22 18.46 -34.86
C VAL A 79 22.65 18.94 -35.06
N ILE A 80 23.10 19.89 -34.26
CA ILE A 80 24.49 20.42 -34.30
C ILE A 80 25.31 20.04 -33.06
N PHE A 81 24.64 19.68 -31.96
CA PHE A 81 25.29 19.15 -30.77
C PHE A 81 24.38 18.17 -30.04
N ASP A 82 24.98 17.12 -29.47
CA ASP A 82 24.32 16.24 -28.50
C ASP A 82 25.38 15.69 -27.52
N ASN A 83 25.08 15.69 -26.22
CA ASN A 83 26.02 15.24 -25.20
C ASN A 83 25.97 13.73 -24.92
N ALA A 84 25.01 12.99 -25.48
CA ALA A 84 24.81 11.56 -25.23
C ALA A 84 25.17 10.68 -26.45
N ALA A 85 25.04 11.19 -27.67
CA ALA A 85 25.32 10.45 -28.89
C ALA A 85 25.99 11.32 -29.96
N LYS A 86 26.60 10.67 -30.96
CA LYS A 86 27.31 11.35 -32.05
C LYS A 86 26.31 12.00 -33.02
N VAL A 87 26.49 13.28 -33.30
CA VAL A 87 25.65 14.05 -34.25
C VAL A 87 25.63 13.42 -35.64
N SER A 88 26.73 12.84 -36.12
CA SER A 88 26.86 12.31 -37.49
C SER A 88 25.94 11.13 -37.84
N ILE A 89 25.32 10.51 -36.84
CA ILE A 89 24.39 9.39 -37.01
C ILE A 89 22.94 9.77 -36.64
N MET A 90 22.69 11.05 -36.31
CA MET A 90 21.37 11.50 -35.91
C MET A 90 20.51 11.88 -37.10
N GLU A 91 19.25 11.46 -37.05
CA GLU A 91 18.22 11.93 -37.97
C GLU A 91 17.86 13.38 -37.69
N ASN A 92 17.34 14.08 -38.69
CA ASN A 92 16.78 15.40 -38.52
C ASN A 92 15.58 15.35 -37.53
N HIS A 93 15.52 16.32 -36.62
CA HIS A 93 14.55 16.39 -35.53
C HIS A 93 13.34 17.31 -35.82
N ILE A 94 13.20 17.86 -37.02
CA ILE A 94 12.15 18.83 -37.39
C ILE A 94 10.73 18.31 -37.11
N ASN A 95 10.51 17.00 -37.24
CA ASN A 95 9.20 16.37 -37.06
C ASN A 95 8.96 15.88 -35.62
N ARG A 96 9.87 16.12 -34.69
CA ARG A 96 9.68 15.73 -33.29
C ARG A 96 8.60 16.63 -32.69
N PRO A 97 7.57 16.10 -32.01
CA PRO A 97 6.45 16.91 -31.50
C PRO A 97 6.88 18.11 -30.66
N GLU A 98 7.87 17.91 -29.77
CA GLU A 98 8.43 18.97 -28.94
C GLU A 98 9.14 20.06 -29.75
N VAL A 99 9.79 19.70 -30.85
CA VAL A 99 10.51 20.63 -31.74
C VAL A 99 9.52 21.43 -32.59
N VAL A 100 8.49 20.78 -33.13
CA VAL A 100 7.40 21.45 -33.86
C VAL A 100 6.71 22.48 -32.97
N MET A 101 6.36 22.10 -31.74
CA MET A 101 5.75 23.03 -30.78
C MET A 101 6.70 24.17 -30.41
N ALA A 102 7.99 23.92 -30.23
CA ALA A 102 8.97 24.97 -29.97
C ALA A 102 9.09 25.97 -31.14
N LEU A 103 9.03 25.49 -32.37
CA LEU A 103 9.02 26.33 -33.56
C LEU A 103 7.77 27.20 -33.65
N GLU A 104 6.60 26.69 -33.27
CA GLU A 104 5.33 27.43 -33.32
C GLU A 104 5.16 28.38 -32.13
N ASN A 105 5.34 27.88 -30.91
CA ASN A 105 4.96 28.54 -29.66
C ASN A 105 6.15 29.10 -28.87
N GLY A 106 7.38 28.82 -29.30
CA GLY A 106 8.62 29.16 -28.59
C GLY A 106 9.07 28.10 -27.58
N TRP A 107 8.21 27.15 -27.22
CA TRP A 107 8.53 26.00 -26.37
C TRP A 107 7.64 24.79 -26.71
N GLY A 108 8.06 23.59 -26.31
CA GLY A 108 7.31 22.37 -26.55
C GLY A 108 7.74 21.22 -25.65
N GLU A 109 6.80 20.31 -25.37
CA GLU A 109 7.00 19.17 -24.47
C GLU A 109 6.52 17.89 -25.13
N SER A 110 7.24 16.78 -24.93
CA SER A 110 6.76 15.47 -25.36
C SER A 110 7.25 14.37 -24.43
N THR A 111 6.47 13.30 -24.33
CA THR A 111 6.80 12.14 -23.52
C THR A 111 6.84 10.91 -24.42
N ARG A 112 7.91 10.13 -24.32
CA ARG A 112 8.08 8.88 -25.06
C ARG A 112 8.34 7.72 -24.10
N THR A 113 7.53 6.68 -24.19
CA THR A 113 7.80 5.41 -23.53
C THR A 113 8.75 4.57 -24.37
N SER A 114 9.71 3.89 -23.74
CA SER A 114 10.60 2.95 -24.43
C SER A 114 9.88 1.66 -24.85
N ASP A 115 10.49 0.90 -25.75
CA ASP A 115 9.94 -0.37 -26.26
C ASP A 115 9.75 -1.40 -25.15
N THR A 116 10.69 -1.45 -24.21
CA THR A 116 10.45 -2.05 -22.90
C THR A 116 9.67 -1.04 -22.08
N VAL A 117 8.46 -1.36 -21.59
CA VAL A 117 7.59 -0.44 -20.81
C VAL A 117 8.23 0.06 -19.49
N SER A 118 9.51 -0.22 -19.26
CA SER A 118 10.29 0.09 -18.07
C SER A 118 10.81 1.52 -18.00
N GLU A 119 10.94 2.25 -19.11
CA GLU A 119 11.47 3.62 -19.11
C GLU A 119 10.55 4.60 -19.85
N VAL A 120 10.59 5.84 -19.41
CA VAL A 120 9.93 7.00 -20.02
C VAL A 120 10.98 8.09 -20.19
N THR A 121 11.00 8.71 -21.36
CA THR A 121 11.80 9.90 -21.64
C THR A 121 10.88 11.11 -21.76
N LEU A 122 11.13 12.11 -20.93
CA LEU A 122 10.51 13.43 -20.98
C LEU A 122 11.41 14.36 -21.79
N TYR A 123 10.82 15.08 -22.73
CA TYR A 123 11.50 16.04 -23.59
C TYR A 123 10.90 17.42 -23.39
N TYR A 124 11.77 18.40 -23.20
CA TYR A 124 11.44 19.82 -23.23
C TYR A 124 12.30 20.51 -24.30
N ALA A 125 11.69 21.31 -25.14
CA ALA A 125 12.35 22.07 -26.19
C ALA A 125 12.02 23.56 -26.06
N GLN A 126 13.01 24.41 -26.24
CA GLN A 126 12.88 25.87 -26.17
C GLN A 126 13.59 26.51 -27.35
N ARG A 127 12.89 27.44 -28.02
CA ARG A 127 13.46 28.22 -29.12
C ARG A 127 14.24 29.41 -28.56
N MET A 128 15.49 29.53 -28.98
CA MET A 128 16.42 30.61 -28.66
C MET A 128 16.13 31.85 -29.51
N THR A 129 16.70 32.99 -29.13
CA THR A 129 16.53 34.27 -29.86
C THR A 129 17.07 34.25 -31.28
N ASP A 130 18.08 33.44 -31.57
CA ASP A 130 18.67 33.26 -32.90
C ASP A 130 17.92 32.24 -33.78
N GLY A 131 16.82 31.68 -33.28
CA GLY A 131 15.97 30.72 -33.98
C GLY A 131 16.38 29.26 -33.81
N ARG A 132 17.51 28.97 -33.16
CA ARG A 132 17.90 27.60 -32.80
C ARG A 132 17.06 27.08 -31.64
N ILE A 133 17.11 25.77 -31.42
CA ILE A 133 16.30 25.09 -30.42
C ILE A 133 17.20 24.32 -29.47
N LEU A 134 17.10 24.66 -28.19
CA LEU A 134 17.68 23.87 -27.12
C LEU A 134 16.66 22.81 -26.71
N ARG A 135 17.07 21.55 -26.73
CA ARG A 135 16.25 20.43 -26.28
C ARG A 135 16.93 19.72 -25.12
N ILE A 136 16.20 19.53 -24.04
CA ILE A 136 16.65 18.77 -22.87
C ILE A 136 15.77 17.53 -22.74
N ALA A 137 16.40 16.39 -22.51
CA ALA A 137 15.75 15.11 -22.35
C ALA A 137 16.18 14.45 -21.03
N ASN A 138 15.21 13.92 -20.30
CA ASN A 138 15.45 13.16 -19.08
C ASN A 138 14.79 11.77 -19.20
N THR A 139 15.61 10.72 -19.11
CA THR A 139 15.16 9.32 -19.18
C THR A 139 15.12 8.74 -17.77
N ARG A 140 13.99 8.15 -17.38
CA ARG A 140 13.79 7.54 -16.06
C ARG A 140 12.94 6.29 -16.14
N SER A 141 12.93 5.55 -15.05
CA SER A 141 12.00 4.43 -14.85
C SER A 141 10.55 4.88 -14.98
N SER A 142 9.76 4.15 -15.75
CA SER A 142 8.31 4.34 -15.85
C SER A 142 7.61 3.98 -14.55
N ILE A 143 6.28 4.16 -14.48
CA ILE A 143 5.47 3.68 -13.36
C ILE A 143 5.64 2.17 -13.14
N VAL A 144 5.79 1.39 -14.22
CA VAL A 144 5.96 -0.07 -14.16
C VAL A 144 7.36 -0.42 -13.65
N GLY A 145 8.40 0.24 -14.16
CA GLY A 145 9.77 0.05 -13.69
C GLY A 145 9.94 0.43 -12.21
N THR A 146 9.33 1.54 -11.80
CA THR A 146 9.31 2.00 -10.41
C THR A 146 8.54 1.02 -9.50
N PHE A 147 7.38 0.52 -9.94
CA PHE A 147 6.61 -0.48 -9.20
C PHE A 147 7.41 -1.78 -9.00
N ALA A 148 8.11 -2.25 -10.04
CA ALA A 148 8.97 -3.41 -9.95
C ALA A 148 10.10 -3.23 -8.92
N GLY A 149 10.68 -2.02 -8.83
CA GLY A 149 11.71 -1.68 -7.86
C GLY A 149 11.24 -1.70 -6.40
N VAL A 150 10.00 -1.30 -6.13
CA VAL A 150 9.43 -1.31 -4.77
C VAL A 150 8.78 -2.64 -4.37
N LEU A 151 8.53 -3.53 -5.33
CA LEU A 151 7.89 -4.83 -5.10
C LEU A 151 8.56 -5.68 -4.00
N PRO A 152 9.90 -5.78 -3.91
CA PRO A 152 10.55 -6.51 -2.81
C PRO A 152 10.24 -5.92 -1.43
N MET A 153 10.12 -4.59 -1.33
CA MET A 153 9.78 -3.89 -0.09
C MET A 153 8.34 -4.19 0.33
N ILE A 154 7.40 -4.22 -0.63
CA ILE A 154 6.01 -4.61 -0.39
C ILE A 154 5.93 -6.06 0.11
N ILE A 155 6.67 -6.99 -0.51
CA ILE A 155 6.73 -8.39 -0.07
C ILE A 155 7.26 -8.48 1.38
N GLY A 156 8.33 -7.74 1.70
CA GLY A 156 8.87 -7.66 3.06
C GLY A 156 7.84 -7.12 4.08
N MET A 157 7.09 -6.09 3.70
CA MET A 157 6.04 -5.50 4.54
C MET A 157 4.90 -6.50 4.78
N LEU A 158 4.47 -7.23 3.74
CA LEU A 158 3.46 -8.29 3.87
C LEU A 158 3.93 -9.43 4.77
N ALA A 159 5.19 -9.86 4.62
CA ALA A 159 5.78 -10.88 5.49
C ALA A 159 5.80 -10.43 6.96
N LEU A 160 6.14 -9.16 7.22
CA LEU A 160 6.09 -8.56 8.56
C LEU A 160 4.66 -8.54 9.12
N VAL A 161 3.67 -8.14 8.32
CA VAL A 161 2.25 -8.14 8.74
C VAL A 161 1.80 -9.55 9.14
N VAL A 162 2.16 -10.56 8.35
CA VAL A 162 1.84 -11.96 8.65
C VAL A 162 2.52 -12.40 9.95
N LEU A 163 3.80 -12.08 10.13
CA LEU A 163 4.56 -12.43 11.33
C LEU A 163 3.95 -11.78 12.58
N LEU A 164 3.67 -10.47 12.54
CA LEU A 164 3.03 -9.76 13.64
C LEU A 164 1.63 -10.29 13.93
N SER A 165 0.88 -10.64 12.89
CA SER A 165 -0.44 -11.25 13.05
C SER A 165 -0.33 -12.60 13.76
N LEU A 166 0.64 -13.44 13.41
CA LEU A 166 0.87 -14.73 14.07
C LEU A 166 1.20 -14.56 15.56
N ILE A 167 2.04 -13.57 15.91
CA ILE A 167 2.39 -13.26 17.30
C ILE A 167 1.13 -12.81 18.07
N ASN A 168 0.36 -11.89 17.51
CA ASN A 168 -0.87 -11.40 18.12
C ASN A 168 -1.92 -12.51 18.26
N ALA A 169 -2.05 -13.38 17.26
CA ALA A 169 -2.96 -14.53 17.30
C ALA A 169 -2.58 -15.50 18.42
N ARG A 170 -1.29 -15.81 18.59
CA ARG A 170 -0.80 -16.65 19.70
C ARG A 170 -1.11 -16.02 21.06
N ARG A 171 -0.90 -14.70 21.20
CA ARG A 171 -1.22 -13.96 22.43
C ARG A 171 -2.72 -13.96 22.72
N ALA A 172 -3.56 -13.69 21.71
CA ALA A 172 -5.02 -13.72 21.84
C ALA A 172 -5.53 -15.13 22.16
N ALA A 173 -4.97 -16.17 21.54
CA ALA A 173 -5.32 -17.56 21.85
C ALA A 173 -4.99 -17.90 23.31
N LYS A 174 -3.81 -17.50 23.80
CA LYS A 174 -3.39 -17.78 25.18
C LYS A 174 -4.16 -16.95 26.23
N ARG A 175 -4.43 -15.67 25.95
CA ARG A 175 -5.10 -14.78 26.91
C ARG A 175 -6.62 -14.84 26.88
N ILE A 176 -7.24 -15.04 25.71
CA ILE A 176 -8.70 -14.94 25.56
C ILE A 176 -9.33 -16.32 25.37
N VAL A 177 -8.78 -17.14 24.47
CA VAL A 177 -9.42 -18.39 24.07
C VAL A 177 -9.18 -19.52 25.07
N ALA A 178 -7.95 -19.65 25.59
CA ALA A 178 -7.59 -20.73 26.51
C ALA A 178 -8.43 -20.74 27.81
N PRO A 179 -8.60 -19.62 28.55
CA PRO A 179 -9.40 -19.62 29.78
C PRO A 179 -10.87 -19.98 29.53
N ILE A 180 -11.45 -19.50 28.43
CA ILE A 180 -12.84 -19.83 28.05
C ILE A 180 -13.00 -21.33 27.81
N ASN A 181 -12.04 -21.97 27.13
CA ASN A 181 -12.09 -23.40 26.84
C ASN A 181 -11.84 -24.28 28.08
N THR A 182 -11.25 -23.73 29.15
CA THR A 182 -10.93 -24.47 30.38
C THR A 182 -11.89 -24.14 31.54
N LEU A 183 -12.99 -23.42 31.28
CA LEU A 183 -13.99 -23.10 32.30
C LEU A 183 -14.63 -24.37 32.87
N ASN A 184 -14.50 -24.57 34.17
CA ASN A 184 -15.24 -25.55 34.95
C ASN A 184 -16.68 -25.04 35.17
N LEU A 185 -17.64 -25.63 34.47
CA LEU A 185 -19.04 -25.23 34.54
C LEU A 185 -19.77 -25.78 35.77
N GLU A 186 -19.28 -26.88 36.37
CA GLU A 186 -19.88 -27.49 37.56
C GLU A 186 -19.62 -26.65 38.80
N LYS A 187 -18.46 -25.99 38.83
CA LYS A 187 -18.06 -25.07 39.89
C LYS A 187 -17.61 -23.72 39.31
N PRO A 188 -18.56 -22.87 38.88
CA PRO A 188 -18.27 -21.65 38.12
C PRO A 188 -17.34 -20.68 38.86
N LEU A 189 -17.45 -20.57 40.18
CA LEU A 189 -16.69 -19.64 41.01
C LEU A 189 -15.25 -20.10 41.33
N GLU A 190 -14.91 -21.38 41.10
CA GLU A 190 -13.55 -21.90 41.32
C GLU A 190 -12.60 -21.62 40.13
N ASN A 191 -13.12 -21.06 39.03
CA ASN A 191 -12.30 -20.72 37.87
C ASN A 191 -11.42 -19.48 38.13
N GLU A 192 -10.12 -19.59 37.90
CA GLU A 192 -9.22 -18.44 37.74
C GLU A 192 -9.48 -17.77 36.37
N ALA A 193 -10.61 -17.06 36.29
CA ALA A 193 -11.01 -16.29 35.12
C ALA A 193 -10.72 -14.79 35.33
N TYR A 194 -10.64 -14.04 34.24
CA TYR A 194 -10.46 -12.58 34.29
C TYR A 194 -11.70 -11.88 34.87
N ASP A 195 -11.52 -10.68 35.42
CA ASP A 195 -12.55 -9.88 36.08
C ASP A 195 -13.80 -9.69 35.21
N GLU A 196 -13.64 -9.58 33.89
CA GLU A 196 -14.74 -9.42 32.94
C GLU A 196 -15.66 -10.66 32.85
N LEU A 197 -15.16 -11.85 33.22
CA LEU A 197 -15.94 -13.08 33.27
C LEU A 197 -16.60 -13.32 34.63
N ALA A 198 -16.17 -12.63 35.69
CA ALA A 198 -16.73 -12.81 37.03
C ALA A 198 -18.26 -12.59 37.12
N PRO A 199 -18.86 -11.58 36.44
CA PRO A 199 -20.32 -11.41 36.44
C PRO A 199 -21.06 -12.58 35.79
N LEU A 200 -20.49 -13.18 34.73
CA LEU A 200 -21.06 -14.34 34.05
C LEU A 200 -21.00 -15.58 34.96
N LEU A 201 -19.83 -15.84 35.54
CA LEU A 201 -19.63 -16.98 36.45
C LEU A 201 -20.53 -16.90 37.69
N THR A 202 -20.71 -15.70 38.24
CA THR A 202 -21.64 -15.46 39.36
C THR A 202 -23.09 -15.75 38.97
N ARG A 203 -23.52 -15.39 37.76
CA ARG A 203 -24.87 -15.70 37.27
C ARG A 203 -25.05 -17.20 37.03
N MET A 204 -24.05 -17.87 36.48
CA MET A 204 -24.05 -19.32 36.27
C MET A 204 -24.15 -20.08 37.59
N ASP A 205 -23.41 -19.65 38.62
CA ASP A 205 -23.44 -20.24 39.95
C ASP A 205 -24.85 -20.13 40.59
N ARG A 206 -25.46 -18.95 40.50
CA ARG A 206 -26.85 -18.74 40.95
C ARG A 206 -27.84 -19.66 40.22
N GLN A 207 -27.68 -19.81 38.91
CA GLN A 207 -28.52 -20.72 38.12
C GLN A 207 -28.32 -22.18 38.55
N HIS A 208 -27.08 -22.63 38.76
CA HIS A 208 -26.77 -23.97 39.26
C HIS A 208 -27.43 -24.23 40.63
N SER A 209 -27.37 -23.26 41.54
CA SER A 209 -28.00 -23.35 42.86
C SER A 209 -29.54 -23.46 42.78
N GLN A 210 -30.17 -22.67 41.91
CA GLN A 210 -31.62 -22.74 41.67
C GLN A 210 -32.04 -24.08 41.07
N ILE A 211 -31.31 -24.58 40.07
CA ILE A 211 -31.57 -25.90 39.46
C ILE A 211 -31.48 -26.99 40.52
N ASN A 212 -30.41 -27.01 41.32
CA ASN A 212 -30.24 -28.01 42.39
C ASN A 212 -31.36 -27.95 43.43
N LYS A 213 -31.86 -26.75 43.74
CA LYS A 213 -33.01 -26.59 44.63
C LYS A 213 -34.27 -27.19 44.03
N HIS A 214 -34.59 -26.89 42.77
CA HIS A 214 -35.75 -27.46 42.09
C HIS A 214 -35.66 -28.97 41.92
N VAL A 215 -34.47 -29.52 41.64
CA VAL A 215 -34.25 -30.97 41.60
C VAL A 215 -34.56 -31.62 42.95
N LYS A 216 -34.11 -31.01 44.06
CA LYS A 216 -34.44 -31.49 45.41
C LYS A 216 -35.94 -31.41 45.71
N GLU A 217 -36.59 -30.30 45.40
CA GLU A 217 -38.04 -30.14 45.58
C GLU A 217 -38.83 -31.21 44.82
N LEU A 218 -38.46 -31.49 43.57
CA LEU A 218 -39.06 -32.56 42.76
C LEU A 218 -38.81 -33.95 43.34
N GLN A 219 -37.62 -34.22 43.86
CA GLN A 219 -37.31 -35.49 44.53
C GLN A 219 -38.14 -35.68 45.80
N THR A 220 -38.30 -34.63 46.61
CA THR A 220 -39.14 -34.67 47.82
C THR A 220 -40.60 -34.90 47.44
N ALA A 221 -41.16 -34.12 46.51
CA ALA A 221 -42.54 -34.29 46.05
C ALA A 221 -42.79 -35.71 45.49
N ARG A 222 -41.83 -36.26 44.74
CA ARG A 222 -41.91 -37.65 44.25
C ARG A 222 -41.89 -38.67 45.40
N SER A 223 -41.06 -38.44 46.41
CA SER A 223 -40.94 -39.32 47.58
C SER A 223 -42.22 -39.28 48.44
N GLU A 224 -42.79 -38.09 48.63
CA GLU A 224 -44.07 -37.89 49.31
C GLU A 224 -45.21 -38.57 48.56
N LEU A 225 -45.31 -38.39 47.23
CA LEU A 225 -46.29 -39.09 46.40
C LEU A 225 -46.12 -40.61 46.47
N ALA A 226 -44.88 -41.12 46.47
CA ALA A 226 -44.61 -42.54 46.62
C ALA A 226 -45.06 -43.07 47.98
N ALA A 227 -44.79 -42.34 49.07
CA ALA A 227 -45.23 -42.71 50.41
C ALA A 227 -46.77 -42.67 50.58
N ILE A 228 -47.45 -41.72 49.94
CA ILE A 228 -48.92 -41.67 49.91
C ILE A 228 -49.47 -42.88 49.13
N MET A 229 -48.90 -43.20 47.97
CA MET A 229 -49.32 -44.36 47.19
C MET A 229 -49.09 -45.68 47.92
N ASP A 230 -48.00 -45.81 48.69
CA ASP A 230 -47.71 -47.02 49.48
C ASP A 230 -48.70 -47.18 50.65
N ASN A 231 -49.00 -46.11 51.38
CA ASN A 231 -50.05 -46.11 52.41
C ASN A 231 -51.45 -46.39 51.83
N MET A 232 -51.76 -45.87 50.62
CA MET A 232 -53.02 -46.20 49.93
C MET A 232 -53.11 -47.67 49.52
N ARG A 233 -51.97 -48.31 49.20
CA ARG A 233 -51.90 -49.74 48.88
C ARG A 233 -52.14 -50.60 50.13
N GLU A 234 -51.64 -50.19 51.29
CA GLU A 234 -51.91 -50.85 52.57
C GLU A 234 -53.37 -50.67 53.03
N GLY A 235 -53.99 -49.52 52.74
CA GLY A 235 -55.40 -49.27 53.02
C GLY A 235 -56.41 -50.04 52.16
N MET A 236 -55.98 -50.62 51.03
CA MET A 236 -56.83 -51.43 50.12
C MET A 236 -56.72 -52.95 50.34
N ILE A 237 -55.93 -53.42 51.31
CA ILE A 237 -55.76 -54.86 51.62
C ILE A 237 -56.62 -55.30 52.83
N TYR A 238 -57.48 -54.42 53.35
CA TYR A 238 -58.52 -54.76 54.34
C TYR A 238 -59.92 -54.74 53.73
#